data_AF-C7R645-F1
#
_entry.id   AF-C7R645-F1
#
_cell.length_a   1.000
_cell.length_b   1.000
_cell.length_c   1.000
_cell.angle_alpha   90.00
_cell.angle_beta   90.00
_cell.angle_gamma   90.00
#
_symmetry.space_group_name_H-M   'P 1'
#
loop_
_entity.id
_entity.type
_entity.pdbx_description
1 polymer ?
#
loop_
_entity_poly.entity_id
_entity_poly.type
_entity_poly.pdbx_seq_one_letter_code
_entity_poly.pdbx_strand_id
1 'polypeptide(L)'
;MSNDNHDNNGSQWRFRVDKNNFTVDSPSITGREILIMAGKTPVEQYLLILSGHGQPKEISLDEKIDLSQPGIERFRTLERECREGFQGRKDFQLPSEDTEFLEASGLQWETTTEGRVMRVVIYNYPVPDGYNVSEVDMYLRIDTSYPDTQIDMFYVYPALSLVSGHTIKALATESFDGRIWQRWSRHRANQNVWRPGVDCIETHLALVNQCLTREVK
;
A
#
# COMPACT_ATOMS: atom_id res chain seq x y z
N MET A 1 16.29 63.81 -2.22
CA MET A 1 14.93 63.24 -2.09
C MET A 1 14.97 61.87 -2.72
N SER A 2 14.54 60.90 -1.92
CA SER A 2 14.42 59.46 -2.13
C SER A 2 13.92 59.03 -3.52
N ASN A 3 14.37 57.90 -4.06
CA ASN A 3 13.80 56.58 -3.72
C ASN A 3 14.59 55.41 -4.35
N ASP A 4 14.58 54.29 -3.64
CA ASP A 4 14.95 52.93 -4.04
C ASP A 4 14.29 52.46 -5.34
N ASN A 5 14.96 51.53 -6.04
CA ASN A 5 14.42 50.18 -6.23
C ASN A 5 15.49 49.19 -6.73
N HIS A 6 15.63 48.10 -5.97
CA HIS A 6 16.28 46.86 -6.39
C HIS A 6 15.47 46.23 -7.53
N ASP A 7 16.09 46.00 -8.70
CA ASP A 7 15.53 45.08 -9.69
C ASP A 7 16.33 43.77 -9.71
N ASN A 8 15.58 42.76 -9.28
CA ASN A 8 15.92 41.41 -8.90
C ASN A 8 16.30 40.59 -10.15
N ASN A 9 17.59 40.32 -10.36
CA ASN A 9 18.03 39.40 -11.42
C ASN A 9 17.80 37.97 -10.93
N GLY A 10 16.55 37.51 -11.01
CA GLY A 10 16.13 36.18 -10.60
C GLY A 10 16.77 35.12 -11.50
N SER A 11 17.90 34.57 -11.06
CA SER A 11 18.54 33.44 -11.73
C SER A 11 17.60 32.24 -11.72
N GLN A 12 16.87 32.02 -12.81
CA GLN A 12 16.04 30.84 -12.97
C GLN A 12 16.92 29.62 -13.23
N TRP A 13 16.81 28.63 -12.35
CA TRP A 13 17.56 27.38 -12.42
C TRP A 13 16.79 26.39 -13.27
N ARG A 14 17.45 25.87 -14.32
CA ARG A 14 16.84 24.93 -15.25
C ARG A 14 17.35 23.52 -15.00
N PHE A 15 16.41 22.59 -14.90
CA PHE A 15 16.69 21.17 -14.84
C PHE A 15 15.77 20.41 -15.78
N ARG A 16 16.11 19.16 -16.06
CA ARG A 16 15.35 18.28 -16.92
C ARG A 16 14.93 17.05 -16.13
N VAL A 17 13.66 16.68 -16.23
CA VAL A 17 13.15 15.40 -15.74
C VAL A 17 12.67 14.59 -16.95
N ASP A 18 13.30 13.45 -17.20
CA ASP A 18 13.05 12.59 -18.37
C ASP A 18 13.25 13.32 -19.72
N LYS A 19 12.17 13.80 -20.34
CA LYS A 19 12.18 14.57 -21.59
C LYS A 19 11.66 16.01 -21.42
N ASN A 20 11.20 16.36 -20.22
CA ASN A 20 10.58 17.64 -19.91
C ASN A 20 11.58 18.56 -19.20
N ASN A 21 11.59 19.84 -19.57
CA ASN A 21 12.44 20.84 -18.93
C ASN A 21 11.60 21.67 -17.96
N PHE A 22 12.15 21.93 -16.78
CA PHE A 22 11.51 22.69 -15.72
C PHE A 22 12.46 23.80 -15.25
N THR A 23 11.88 24.88 -14.72
CA THR A 23 12.60 26.04 -14.21
C THR A 23 12.08 26.40 -12.83
N VAL A 24 13.00 26.73 -11.93
CA VAL A 24 12.68 27.17 -10.56
C VAL A 24 13.46 28.41 -10.19
N ASP A 25 12.86 29.24 -9.34
CA ASP A 25 13.47 30.50 -8.88
C ASP A 25 14.42 30.30 -7.69
N SER A 26 14.39 29.12 -7.05
CA SER A 26 15.28 28.74 -5.95
C SER A 26 16.33 27.73 -6.43
N PRO A 27 17.62 27.88 -6.05
CA PRO A 27 18.64 26.87 -6.32
C PRO A 27 18.42 25.58 -5.51
N SER A 28 17.67 25.62 -4.41
CA SER A 28 17.39 24.44 -3.59
C SER A 28 15.99 23.91 -3.86
N ILE A 29 15.89 22.62 -4.17
CA ILE A 29 14.64 21.89 -4.43
C ILE A 29 14.70 20.48 -3.82
N THR A 30 13.57 19.96 -3.38
CA THR A 30 13.45 18.59 -2.86
C THR A 30 13.09 17.58 -3.94
N GLY A 31 13.39 16.30 -3.71
CA GLY A 31 12.96 15.22 -4.60
C GLY A 31 11.45 15.16 -4.79
N ARG A 32 10.67 15.42 -3.72
CA ARG A 32 9.20 15.50 -3.75
C ARG A 32 8.71 16.60 -4.69
N GLU A 33 9.27 17.80 -4.59
CA GLU A 33 8.88 18.93 -5.46
C GLU A 33 9.19 18.65 -6.93
N ILE A 34 10.33 18.02 -7.23
CA ILE A 34 10.69 17.62 -8.59
C ILE A 34 9.65 16.63 -9.17
N LEU A 35 9.24 15.64 -8.39
CA LEU A 35 8.24 14.65 -8.83
C LEU A 35 6.85 15.28 -9.03
N ILE A 36 6.42 16.18 -8.15
CA ILE A 36 5.16 16.91 -8.28
C ILE A 36 5.19 17.78 -9.56
N MET A 37 6.27 18.52 -9.80
CA MET A 37 6.44 19.33 -11.01
C MET A 37 6.42 18.48 -12.28
N ALA A 38 6.96 17.26 -12.23
CA ALA A 38 6.91 16.30 -13.32
C ALA A 38 5.55 15.61 -13.50
N GLY A 39 4.53 15.94 -12.68
CA GLY A 39 3.19 15.34 -12.74
C GLY A 39 3.15 13.90 -12.21
N LYS A 40 4.13 13.51 -11.40
CA LYS A 40 4.27 12.15 -10.84
C LYS A 40 3.66 12.08 -9.44
N THR A 41 2.33 12.00 -9.39
CA THR A 41 1.55 11.90 -8.14
C THR A 41 0.69 10.63 -8.13
N PRO A 42 0.69 9.82 -7.06
CA PRO A 42 1.39 10.04 -5.78
C PRO A 42 2.90 9.82 -5.89
N VAL A 43 3.69 10.69 -5.25
CA VAL A 43 5.16 10.73 -5.43
C VAL A 43 5.86 9.48 -4.91
N GLU A 44 5.24 8.78 -3.95
CA GLU A 44 5.74 7.57 -3.31
C GLU A 44 5.84 6.38 -4.30
N GLN A 45 5.19 6.47 -5.45
CA GLN A 45 5.23 5.48 -6.53
C GLN A 45 6.37 5.70 -7.53
N TYR A 46 7.22 6.69 -7.33
CA TYR A 46 8.27 7.04 -8.29
C TYR A 46 9.63 7.16 -7.60
N LEU A 47 10.67 6.62 -8.22
CA LEU A 47 12.05 6.89 -7.87
C LEU A 47 12.54 8.10 -8.67
N LEU A 48 13.26 8.99 -7.99
CA LEU A 48 13.98 10.08 -8.62
C LEU A 48 15.46 9.74 -8.69
N ILE A 49 16.01 9.70 -9.90
CA ILE A 49 17.41 9.35 -10.15
C ILE A 49 18.13 10.54 -10.76
N LEU A 50 19.22 10.96 -10.12
CA LEU A 50 20.17 11.92 -10.67
C LEU A 50 21.08 11.22 -11.68
N SER A 51 20.94 11.58 -12.96
CA SER A 51 21.72 11.00 -14.07
C SER A 51 22.69 12.02 -14.67
N GLY A 52 23.60 12.51 -13.84
CA GLY A 52 24.63 13.49 -14.16
C GLY A 52 25.89 12.93 -14.82
N HIS A 53 26.99 13.69 -14.75
CA HIS A 53 28.33 13.21 -15.09
C HIS A 53 28.85 12.30 -13.95
N GLY A 54 28.44 11.03 -13.95
CA GLY A 54 28.83 10.07 -12.93
C GLY A 54 27.92 8.85 -12.87
N GLN A 55 28.04 8.06 -11.80
CA GLN A 55 27.10 6.97 -11.55
C GLN A 55 25.72 7.54 -11.18
N PRO A 56 24.62 6.90 -11.65
CA PRO A 56 23.27 7.29 -11.25
C PRO A 56 23.10 7.21 -9.73
N LYS A 57 22.57 8.28 -9.13
CA LYS A 57 22.29 8.34 -7.70
C LYS A 57 20.79 8.47 -7.46
N GLU A 58 20.22 7.62 -6.63
CA GLU A 58 18.85 7.77 -6.13
C GLU A 58 18.76 8.95 -5.15
N ILE A 59 17.70 9.74 -5.29
CA ILE A 59 17.41 10.90 -4.46
C ILE A 59 16.16 10.58 -3.63
N SER A 60 16.25 10.78 -2.32
CA SER A 60 15.09 10.61 -1.42
C SER A 60 14.09 11.75 -1.57
N LEU A 61 12.81 11.52 -1.22
CA LEU A 61 11.75 12.51 -1.36
C LEU A 61 12.04 13.83 -0.61
N ASP A 62 12.61 13.73 0.60
CA ASP A 62 12.92 14.89 1.45
C ASP A 62 14.39 15.35 1.33
N GLU A 63 15.17 14.76 0.42
CA GLU A 63 16.55 15.17 0.15
C GLU A 63 16.55 16.52 -0.58
N LYS A 64 17.21 17.51 0.01
CA LYS A 64 17.42 18.82 -0.61
C LYS A 64 18.59 18.75 -1.58
N ILE A 65 18.30 19.10 -2.83
CA ILE A 65 19.28 19.19 -3.91
C ILE A 65 19.55 20.65 -4.18
N ASP A 66 20.82 20.99 -4.33
CA ASP A 66 21.27 22.33 -4.71
C ASP A 66 21.65 22.33 -6.20
N LEU A 67 20.77 22.86 -7.05
CA LEU A 67 20.86 22.99 -8.51
C LEU A 67 22.05 23.82 -9.03
N SER A 68 22.82 24.47 -8.14
CA SER A 68 24.02 25.22 -8.52
C SER A 68 25.26 24.37 -8.79
N GLN A 69 25.26 23.09 -8.39
CA GLN A 69 26.40 22.21 -8.63
C GLN A 69 26.46 21.74 -10.08
N PRO A 70 27.65 21.64 -10.70
CA PRO A 70 27.78 21.17 -12.08
C PRO A 70 27.35 19.70 -12.22
N GLY A 71 26.54 19.40 -13.24
CA GLY A 71 26.19 18.02 -13.61
C GLY A 71 24.90 17.48 -12.98
N ILE A 72 24.10 18.31 -12.30
CA ILE A 72 22.81 17.91 -11.71
C ILE A 72 21.60 18.38 -12.52
N GLU A 73 21.79 18.72 -13.79
CA GLU A 73 20.71 19.27 -14.62
C GLU A 73 19.78 18.18 -15.18
N ARG A 74 20.02 16.90 -14.87
CA ARG A 74 19.34 15.76 -15.46
C ARG A 74 18.85 14.76 -14.41
N PHE A 75 17.56 14.78 -14.20
CA PHE A 75 16.81 13.80 -13.42
C PHE A 75 16.09 12.84 -14.35
N ARG A 76 15.93 11.61 -13.88
CA ARG A 76 15.06 10.60 -14.49
C ARG A 76 14.08 10.14 -13.44
N THR A 77 12.83 9.96 -13.86
CA THR A 77 11.87 9.23 -13.04
C THR A 77 11.84 7.79 -13.51
N LEU A 78 11.88 6.88 -12.56
CA LEU A 78 11.44 5.52 -12.79
C LEU A 78 10.17 5.35 -11.99
N GLU A 79 9.13 4.83 -12.62
CA GLU A 79 8.04 4.25 -11.85
C GLU A 79 8.64 3.18 -10.95
N ARG A 80 8.24 3.18 -9.68
CA ARG A 80 8.42 2.03 -8.78
C ARG A 80 7.54 0.86 -9.23
N GLU A 81 7.38 0.66 -10.54
CA GLU A 81 7.07 -0.64 -11.13
C GLU A 81 8.33 -1.52 -11.09
N CYS A 82 8.91 -1.61 -9.89
CA CYS A 82 9.68 -2.75 -9.49
C CYS A 82 8.88 -3.40 -8.36
N ARG A 83 7.76 -4.04 -8.73
CA ARG A 83 7.29 -5.22 -7.97
C ARG A 83 8.25 -6.38 -8.28
N GLU A 84 9.55 -6.21 -8.03
CA GLU A 84 10.43 -7.36 -7.99
C GLU A 84 10.07 -8.16 -6.73
N GLY A 85 9.37 -9.27 -6.92
CA GLY A 85 9.47 -10.41 -6.01
C GLY A 85 8.19 -11.14 -5.66
N PHE A 86 7.02 -10.47 -5.62
CA PHE A 86 5.80 -11.17 -5.21
C PHE A 86 5.10 -11.87 -6.38
N GLN A 87 5.62 -13.04 -6.76
CA GLN A 87 4.86 -14.03 -7.53
C GLN A 87 4.05 -14.89 -6.56
N GLY A 88 2.96 -14.32 -6.08
CA GLY A 88 1.99 -15.08 -5.29
C GLY A 88 1.45 -16.29 -6.04
N ARG A 89 1.10 -17.33 -5.31
CA ARG A 89 0.38 -18.51 -5.83
C ARG A 89 -0.92 -18.08 -6.51
N LYS A 90 -1.32 -18.85 -7.53
CA LYS A 90 -2.60 -18.66 -8.24
C LYS A 90 -3.29 -20.01 -8.46
N ASP A 91 -3.51 -20.74 -7.36
CA ASP A 91 -3.99 -22.12 -7.40
C ASP A 91 -5.46 -22.21 -7.86
N PHE A 92 -6.23 -21.12 -7.75
CA PHE A 92 -7.60 -21.04 -8.24
C PHE A 92 -7.97 -19.61 -8.67
N GLN A 93 -9.05 -19.49 -9.44
CA GLN A 93 -9.57 -18.21 -9.91
C GLN A 93 -10.70 -17.72 -9.01
N LEU A 94 -10.72 -16.41 -8.77
CA LEU A 94 -11.82 -15.72 -8.11
C LEU A 94 -12.76 -15.12 -9.17
N PRO A 95 -13.99 -14.76 -8.79
CA PRO A 95 -14.85 -13.89 -9.60
C PRO A 95 -14.12 -12.60 -10.03
N SER A 96 -14.53 -12.02 -11.16
CA SER A 96 -13.90 -10.81 -11.70
C SER A 96 -13.98 -9.63 -10.74
N GLU A 97 -15.13 -9.44 -10.09
CA GLU A 97 -15.35 -8.38 -9.10
C GLU A 97 -14.34 -8.43 -7.94
N ASP A 98 -14.09 -9.61 -7.39
CA ASP A 98 -13.11 -9.79 -6.31
C ASP A 98 -11.67 -9.55 -6.79
N THR A 99 -11.35 -10.01 -7.99
CA THR A 99 -10.02 -9.85 -8.57
C THR A 99 -9.74 -8.37 -8.84
N GLU A 100 -10.69 -7.66 -9.45
CA GLU A 100 -10.61 -6.22 -9.71
C GLU A 100 -10.46 -5.42 -8.41
N PHE A 101 -11.23 -5.76 -7.37
CA PHE A 101 -11.12 -5.14 -6.07
C PHE A 101 -9.74 -5.38 -5.41
N LEU A 102 -9.26 -6.63 -5.39
CA LEU A 102 -7.96 -6.97 -4.80
C LEU A 102 -6.81 -6.30 -5.56
N GLU A 103 -6.88 -6.22 -6.89
CA GLU A 103 -5.91 -5.50 -7.71
C GLU A 103 -5.95 -3.99 -7.45
N ALA A 104 -7.14 -3.40 -7.34
CA ALA A 104 -7.33 -1.98 -7.03
C ALA A 104 -6.88 -1.59 -5.61
N SER A 105 -6.87 -2.54 -4.67
CA SER A 105 -6.43 -2.30 -3.29
C SER A 105 -4.95 -1.91 -3.17
N GLY A 106 -4.13 -2.26 -4.17
CA GLY A 106 -2.68 -2.04 -4.15
C GLY A 106 -1.90 -2.97 -3.22
N LEU A 107 -2.59 -3.85 -2.47
CA LEU A 107 -1.97 -4.84 -1.60
C LEU A 107 -1.45 -6.04 -2.41
N GLN A 108 -0.45 -6.73 -1.87
CA GLN A 108 -0.02 -8.01 -2.44
C GLN A 108 -0.99 -9.09 -2.00
N TRP A 109 -1.38 -9.99 -2.91
CA TRP A 109 -2.30 -11.08 -2.59
C TRP A 109 -2.07 -12.29 -3.48
N GLU A 110 -2.48 -13.46 -3.00
CA GLU A 110 -2.39 -14.73 -3.71
C GLU A 110 -3.61 -15.63 -3.46
N THR A 111 -3.82 -16.61 -4.34
CA THR A 111 -4.78 -17.70 -4.13
C THR A 111 -4.05 -19.01 -3.98
N THR A 112 -4.35 -19.75 -2.92
CA THR A 112 -3.69 -21.03 -2.63
C THR A 112 -4.65 -22.10 -2.13
N THR A 113 -4.37 -23.35 -2.49
CA THR A 113 -5.15 -24.51 -2.07
C THR A 113 -4.26 -25.51 -1.33
N GLU A 114 -4.52 -25.69 -0.03
CA GLU A 114 -3.85 -26.69 0.79
C GLU A 114 -4.89 -27.62 1.41
N GLY A 115 -4.77 -28.94 1.18
CA GLY A 115 -5.66 -29.93 1.79
C GLY A 115 -7.14 -29.77 1.39
N ARG A 116 -7.41 -29.31 0.16
CA ARG A 116 -8.74 -28.92 -0.38
C ARG A 116 -9.36 -27.65 0.21
N VAL A 117 -8.64 -26.94 1.07
CA VAL A 117 -9.11 -25.65 1.59
C VAL A 117 -8.52 -24.54 0.71
N MET A 118 -9.41 -23.85 -0.02
CA MET A 118 -9.06 -22.70 -0.83
C MET A 118 -8.92 -21.47 0.06
N ARG A 119 -7.87 -20.69 -0.15
CA ARG A 119 -7.57 -19.49 0.64
C ARG A 119 -7.15 -18.34 -0.27
N VAL A 120 -7.56 -17.14 0.09
CA VAL A 120 -7.02 -15.89 -0.44
C VAL A 120 -6.15 -15.29 0.64
N VAL A 121 -4.87 -15.11 0.36
CA VAL A 121 -3.93 -14.47 1.30
C VAL A 121 -3.67 -13.05 0.82
N ILE A 122 -3.75 -12.08 1.73
CA ILE A 122 -3.53 -10.65 1.52
C ILE A 122 -2.41 -10.23 2.47
N TYR A 123 -1.33 -9.68 1.94
CA TYR A 123 -0.14 -9.32 2.71
C TYR A 123 -0.16 -7.86 3.11
N ASN A 124 0.48 -7.56 4.24
CA ASN A 124 0.64 -6.20 4.77
C ASN A 124 -0.70 -5.44 4.86
N TYR A 125 -1.75 -6.14 5.27
CA TYR A 125 -3.06 -5.54 5.50
C TYR A 125 -2.98 -4.59 6.71
N PRO A 126 -3.31 -3.30 6.54
CA PRO A 126 -3.19 -2.32 7.61
C PRO A 126 -4.22 -2.58 8.71
N VAL A 127 -3.82 -2.40 9.97
CA VAL A 127 -4.72 -2.50 11.13
C VAL A 127 -4.80 -1.16 11.87
N PRO A 128 -5.92 -0.86 12.55
CA PRO A 128 -6.08 0.38 13.32
C PRO A 128 -5.02 0.54 14.42
N ASP A 129 -4.71 1.79 14.78
CA ASP A 129 -3.88 2.08 15.95
C ASP A 129 -4.50 1.49 17.23
N GLY A 130 -3.65 0.97 18.11
CA GLY A 130 -4.08 0.30 19.35
C GLY A 130 -3.75 -1.19 19.42
N TYR A 131 -3.26 -1.77 18.32
CA TYR A 131 -2.68 -3.11 18.30
C TYR A 131 -1.15 -3.11 18.47
N ASN A 132 -0.59 -4.27 18.78
CA ASN A 132 0.84 -4.53 18.91
C ASN A 132 1.64 -4.35 17.60
N VAL A 133 0.97 -4.31 16.45
CA VAL A 133 1.55 -4.10 15.11
C VAL A 133 0.63 -3.19 14.30
N SER A 134 1.17 -2.53 13.27
CA SER A 134 0.41 -1.66 12.35
C SER A 134 -0.09 -2.37 11.09
N GLU A 135 0.40 -3.58 10.81
CA GLU A 135 0.04 -4.38 9.65
C GLU A 135 0.09 -5.88 9.95
N VAL A 136 -0.71 -6.66 9.23
CA VAL A 136 -0.74 -8.13 9.31
C VAL A 136 -0.86 -8.75 7.93
N ASP A 137 -0.30 -9.94 7.75
CA ASP A 137 -0.77 -10.85 6.73
C ASP A 137 -2.14 -11.38 7.15
N MET A 138 -3.05 -11.51 6.20
CA MET A 138 -4.38 -12.03 6.41
C MET A 138 -4.69 -13.11 5.41
N TYR A 139 -5.47 -14.12 5.80
CA TYR A 139 -6.16 -14.94 4.80
C TYR A 139 -7.64 -15.11 5.09
N LEU A 140 -8.38 -15.32 4.01
CA LEU A 140 -9.79 -15.69 3.98
C LEU A 140 -9.91 -17.11 3.45
N ARG A 141 -10.77 -17.92 4.07
CA ARG A 141 -11.13 -19.23 3.51
C ARG A 141 -12.25 -19.05 2.50
N ILE A 142 -12.06 -19.64 1.33
CA ILE A 142 -13.03 -19.64 0.24
C ILE A 142 -13.60 -21.05 0.11
N ASP A 143 -14.91 -21.15 0.03
CA ASP A 143 -15.59 -22.41 -0.26
C ASP A 143 -15.73 -22.59 -1.78
N THR A 144 -15.85 -23.83 -2.24
CA THR A 144 -15.98 -24.13 -3.68
C THR A 144 -17.25 -23.56 -4.31
N SER A 145 -18.26 -23.24 -3.50
CA SER A 145 -19.55 -22.66 -3.94
C SER A 145 -19.57 -21.14 -3.81
N TYR A 146 -18.46 -20.51 -3.43
CA TYR A 146 -18.33 -19.06 -3.41
C TYR A 146 -18.53 -18.49 -4.84
N PRO A 147 -19.30 -17.39 -5.03
CA PRO A 147 -19.80 -16.44 -4.03
C PRO A 147 -21.19 -16.73 -3.43
N ASP A 148 -21.81 -17.88 -3.73
CA ASP A 148 -23.11 -18.23 -3.15
C ASP A 148 -23.02 -18.60 -1.65
N THR A 149 -21.85 -19.04 -1.21
CA THR A 149 -21.54 -19.33 0.19
C THR A 149 -20.81 -18.19 0.88
N GLN A 150 -21.12 -17.98 2.15
CA GLN A 150 -20.57 -16.87 2.93
C GLN A 150 -19.10 -17.08 3.30
N ILE A 151 -18.36 -15.97 3.35
CA ILE A 151 -17.10 -15.87 4.10
C ILE A 151 -17.44 -15.43 5.53
N ASP A 152 -17.00 -16.21 6.52
CA ASP A 152 -17.38 -16.06 7.93
C ASP A 152 -16.22 -15.72 8.88
N MET A 153 -14.98 -16.02 8.47
CA MET A 153 -13.79 -15.92 9.30
C MET A 153 -12.64 -15.28 8.55
N PHE A 154 -11.79 -14.59 9.30
CA PHE A 154 -10.51 -14.10 8.83
C PHE A 154 -9.40 -14.57 9.79
N TYR A 155 -8.20 -14.67 9.26
CA TYR A 155 -7.06 -15.23 9.96
C TYR A 155 -5.89 -14.29 9.79
N VAL A 156 -5.20 -13.95 10.87
CA VAL A 156 -4.14 -12.94 10.85
C VAL A 156 -2.81 -13.48 11.37
N TYR A 157 -1.73 -12.96 10.81
CA TYR A 157 -0.36 -13.19 11.24
C TYR A 157 0.46 -11.90 11.06
N PRO A 158 1.22 -11.44 12.07
CA PRO A 158 1.33 -11.98 13.42
C PRO A 158 0.01 -11.86 14.20
N ALA A 159 -0.09 -12.58 15.32
CA ALA A 159 -1.28 -12.52 16.17
C ALA A 159 -1.47 -11.11 16.74
N LEU A 160 -2.69 -10.59 16.63
CA LEU A 160 -3.05 -9.28 17.16
C LEU A 160 -3.33 -9.35 18.66
N SER A 161 -2.79 -8.38 19.38
CA SER A 161 -3.09 -8.10 20.78
C SER A 161 -3.23 -6.59 20.97
N LEU A 162 -4.11 -6.18 21.89
CA LEU A 162 -4.33 -4.76 22.17
C LEU A 162 -3.21 -4.23 23.05
N VAL A 163 -2.67 -3.05 22.72
CA VAL A 163 -1.68 -2.33 23.54
C VAL A 163 -2.25 -1.98 24.92
N SER A 164 -3.57 -1.82 25.01
CA SER A 164 -4.29 -1.58 26.28
C SER A 164 -4.27 -2.79 27.23
N GLY A 165 -3.83 -3.97 26.77
CA GLY A 165 -3.81 -5.21 27.55
C GLY A 165 -5.16 -5.94 27.62
N HIS A 166 -6.23 -5.38 27.02
CA HIS A 166 -7.52 -6.05 26.95
C HIS A 166 -7.43 -7.33 26.11
N THR A 167 -8.08 -8.38 26.60
CA THR A 167 -8.11 -9.67 25.90
C THR A 167 -9.18 -9.66 24.81
N ILE A 168 -8.76 -9.87 23.57
CA ILE A 168 -9.65 -10.11 22.45
C ILE A 168 -10.32 -11.47 22.63
N LYS A 169 -11.66 -11.48 22.62
CA LYS A 169 -12.44 -12.71 22.84
C LYS A 169 -12.58 -13.53 21.56
N ALA A 170 -12.83 -14.83 21.74
CA ALA A 170 -13.11 -15.81 20.68
C ALA A 170 -11.97 -15.98 19.66
N LEU A 171 -10.74 -16.08 20.18
CA LEU A 171 -9.55 -16.40 19.40
C LEU A 171 -9.28 -17.90 19.46
N ALA A 172 -8.95 -18.47 18.31
CA ALA A 172 -8.34 -19.79 18.20
C ALA A 172 -7.10 -19.68 17.32
N THR A 173 -6.32 -20.74 17.21
CA THR A 173 -5.18 -20.79 16.30
C THR A 173 -5.39 -21.84 15.22
N GLU A 174 -4.80 -21.60 14.06
CA GLU A 174 -4.77 -22.54 12.96
C GLU A 174 -3.40 -22.54 12.28
N SER A 175 -2.89 -23.72 11.95
CA SER A 175 -1.64 -23.86 11.22
C SER A 175 -1.88 -23.86 9.71
N PHE A 176 -1.17 -23.00 8.99
CA PHE A 176 -1.21 -22.92 7.53
C PHE A 176 0.14 -22.35 7.03
N ASP A 177 0.69 -22.95 5.97
CA ASP A 177 1.94 -22.51 5.31
C ASP A 177 3.16 -22.40 6.27
N GLY A 178 3.25 -23.35 7.20
CA GLY A 178 4.30 -23.38 8.22
C GLY A 178 4.17 -22.31 9.31
N ARG A 179 3.11 -21.51 9.31
CA ARG A 179 2.83 -20.46 10.30
C ARG A 179 1.61 -20.82 11.16
N ILE A 180 1.55 -20.25 12.36
CA ILE A 180 0.39 -20.35 13.26
C ILE A 180 -0.37 -19.02 13.17
N TRP A 181 -1.57 -19.08 12.61
CA TRP A 181 -2.44 -17.94 12.38
C TRP A 181 -3.45 -17.80 13.50
N GLN A 182 -3.72 -16.56 13.89
CA GLN A 182 -4.77 -16.24 14.84
C GLN A 182 -6.10 -16.17 14.08
N ARG A 183 -7.04 -17.05 14.42
CA ARG A 183 -8.37 -17.14 13.84
C ARG A 183 -9.34 -16.21 14.55
N TRP A 184 -10.03 -15.41 13.76
CA TRP A 184 -11.11 -14.53 14.21
C TRP A 184 -12.45 -15.05 13.69
N SER A 185 -13.29 -15.52 14.62
CA SER A 185 -14.70 -15.82 14.31
C SER A 185 -15.57 -14.65 14.72
N ARG A 186 -16.14 -13.96 13.73
CA ARG A 186 -17.12 -12.90 13.92
C ARG A 186 -18.31 -13.22 13.04
N HIS A 187 -19.20 -14.05 13.57
CA HIS A 187 -20.42 -14.44 12.87
C HIS A 187 -21.26 -13.22 12.50
N ARG A 188 -21.68 -13.19 11.23
CA ARG A 188 -22.67 -12.26 10.70
C ARG A 188 -24.02 -12.53 11.39
N ALA A 189 -24.41 -11.70 12.37
CA ALA A 189 -25.69 -11.84 13.07
C ALA A 189 -26.74 -10.86 12.55
N ASN A 190 -28.00 -11.32 12.47
CA ASN A 190 -29.29 -10.62 12.26
C ASN A 190 -29.42 -9.62 11.08
N GLN A 191 -28.51 -8.66 10.91
CA GLN A 191 -28.58 -7.58 9.93
C GLN A 191 -27.46 -7.59 8.87
N ASN A 192 -26.40 -8.38 9.07
CA ASN A 192 -25.26 -8.50 8.15
C ASN A 192 -25.18 -9.87 7.46
N VAL A 193 -26.33 -10.52 7.26
CA VAL A 193 -26.42 -11.84 6.60
C VAL A 193 -25.83 -11.74 5.19
N TRP A 194 -25.00 -12.72 4.81
CA TRP A 194 -24.45 -12.81 3.46
C TRP A 194 -25.58 -12.87 2.42
N ARG A 195 -25.47 -12.05 1.38
CA ARG A 195 -26.41 -11.95 0.28
C ARG A 195 -25.75 -12.59 -0.96
N PRO A 196 -26.16 -13.80 -1.35
CA PRO A 196 -25.66 -14.45 -2.56
C PRO A 196 -25.81 -13.53 -3.78
N GLY A 197 -24.75 -13.40 -4.58
CA GLY A 197 -24.70 -12.53 -5.75
C GLY A 197 -24.64 -11.03 -5.46
N VAL A 198 -24.45 -10.61 -4.21
CA VAL A 198 -24.29 -9.19 -3.82
C VAL A 198 -23.08 -8.99 -2.91
N ASP A 199 -22.84 -9.90 -1.96
CA ASP A 199 -21.67 -9.83 -1.10
C ASP A 199 -20.46 -10.53 -1.73
N CYS A 200 -19.28 -9.99 -1.48
CA CYS A 200 -18.01 -10.37 -2.08
C CYS A 200 -16.86 -10.17 -1.07
N ILE A 201 -15.60 -10.33 -1.49
CA ILE A 201 -14.43 -10.11 -0.63
C ILE A 201 -14.38 -8.66 -0.13
N GLU A 202 -14.72 -7.68 -0.97
CA GLU A 202 -14.78 -6.27 -0.55
C GLU A 202 -15.70 -6.06 0.65
N THR A 203 -16.95 -6.51 0.55
CA THR A 203 -17.93 -6.34 1.63
C THR A 203 -17.57 -7.16 2.86
N HIS A 204 -16.83 -8.26 2.69
CA HIS A 204 -16.25 -9.00 3.81
C HIS A 204 -15.10 -8.24 4.48
N LEU A 205 -14.15 -7.69 3.74
CA LEU A 205 -13.05 -6.90 4.32
C LEU A 205 -13.56 -5.63 5.03
N ALA A 206 -14.64 -5.02 4.53
CA ALA A 206 -15.31 -3.94 5.25
C ALA A 206 -15.82 -4.38 6.64
N LEU A 207 -16.38 -5.60 6.76
CA LEU A 207 -16.78 -6.18 8.05
C LEU A 207 -15.55 -6.49 8.93
N VAL A 208 -14.47 -7.01 8.35
CA VAL A 208 -13.21 -7.25 9.06
C VAL A 208 -12.69 -5.95 9.68
N ASN A 209 -12.62 -4.87 8.89
CA ASN A 209 -12.16 -3.58 9.37
C ASN A 209 -13.06 -3.02 10.50
N GLN A 210 -14.39 -3.19 10.41
CA GLN A 210 -15.30 -2.84 11.50
C GLN A 210 -15.03 -3.64 12.77
N CYS A 211 -14.70 -4.93 12.65
CA CYS A 211 -14.36 -5.79 13.79
C CYS A 211 -13.07 -5.31 14.45
N LEU A 212 -12.01 -5.06 13.67
CA LEU A 212 -10.73 -4.57 14.19
C LEU A 212 -10.89 -3.21 14.88
N THR A 213 -11.60 -2.28 14.23
CA THR A 213 -11.86 -0.93 14.78
C THR A 213 -12.66 -0.97 16.08
N ARG A 214 -13.52 -1.98 16.28
CA ARG A 214 -14.33 -2.10 17.50
C ARG A 214 -13.52 -2.52 18.71
N GLU A 215 -12.50 -3.35 18.55
CA GLU A 215 -11.72 -3.88 19.68
C GLU A 215 -10.73 -2.86 20.23
N VAL A 216 -10.32 -1.87 19.42
CA VAL A 216 -9.40 -0.79 19.86
C VAL A 216 -10.11 0.39 20.53
N LYS A 217 -11.45 0.41 20.56
CA LYS A 217 -12.26 1.40 21.28
C LYS A 217 -12.42 1.03 22.74
#